data_AF-A0A1A0K7L6-F1
#
_entry.id   AF-A0A1A0K7L6-F1
#
_cell.length_a   1.000
_cell.length_b   1.000
_cell.length_c   1.000
_cell.angle_alpha   90.00
_cell.angle_beta   90.00
_cell.angle_gamma   90.00
#
_symmetry.space_group_name_H-M   'P 1'
#
loop_
_entity.id
_entity.type
_entity.pdbx_description
1 polymer ?
#
loop_
_entity_poly.entity_id
_entity_poly.type
_entity_poly.pdbx_seq_one_letter_code
_entity_poly.pdbx_strand_id
1 'polypeptide(L)'
;MPKSPKKHGDAERVADISRRLMENPETAKLIQQLGQSTTDANELVRGLLQATINSGLSAEMDAHLGYANSDRAAKETAGQANSRNGSYPKTVDSAYGPVDISVP
;
A
#
# COMPACT_ATOMS: atom_id res chain seq x y z
N MET A 1 35.76 -7.87 -12.39
CA MET A 1 34.33 -7.48 -12.24
C MET A 1 33.84 -7.99 -10.89
N PRO A 2 33.43 -7.13 -9.94
CA PRO A 2 32.95 -7.59 -8.65
C PRO A 2 31.47 -8.03 -8.76
N LYS A 3 31.15 -9.22 -8.25
CA LYS A 3 29.77 -9.69 -8.09
C LYS A 3 29.07 -8.84 -7.02
N SER A 4 27.98 -8.16 -7.36
CA SER A 4 27.12 -7.46 -6.40
C SER A 4 26.51 -8.45 -5.39
N PRO A 5 26.69 -8.29 -4.07
CA PRO A 5 26.06 -9.14 -3.07
C PRO A 5 24.86 -8.42 -2.46
N LYS A 6 23.62 -8.65 -2.94
CA LYS A 6 22.41 -8.09 -2.30
C LYS A 6 21.13 -8.93 -2.30
N LYS A 7 21.12 -10.19 -2.77
CA LYS A 7 19.86 -10.96 -2.86
C LYS A 7 19.37 -11.61 -1.55
N HIS A 8 20.20 -11.78 -0.52
CA HIS A 8 19.79 -12.52 0.69
C HIS A 8 18.98 -11.68 1.70
N GLY A 9 19.28 -10.39 1.84
CA GLY A 9 18.65 -9.55 2.88
C GLY A 9 17.21 -9.14 2.61
N ASP A 10 16.79 -9.08 1.34
CA ASP A 10 15.44 -8.63 0.99
C ASP A 10 14.42 -9.74 1.20
N ALA A 11 14.77 -10.99 0.87
CA ALA A 11 13.92 -12.15 1.10
C ALA A 11 13.68 -12.39 2.61
N GLU A 12 14.72 -12.22 3.44
CA GLU A 12 14.59 -12.32 4.89
C GLU A 12 13.68 -11.25 5.48
N ARG A 13 13.80 -9.99 5.02
CA ARG A 13 12.88 -8.92 5.45
C ARG A 13 11.44 -9.18 5.03
N VAL A 14 11.22 -9.65 3.82
CA VAL A 14 9.88 -10.02 3.35
C VAL A 14 9.31 -11.12 4.24
N ALA A 15 10.10 -12.16 4.54
CA ALA A 15 9.66 -13.25 5.40
C ALA A 15 9.33 -12.80 6.83
N ASP A 16 10.10 -11.87 7.40
CA ASP A 16 9.82 -11.28 8.71
C ASP A 16 8.50 -10.49 8.71
N ILE A 17 8.30 -9.63 7.71
CA ILE A 17 7.06 -8.86 7.56
C ILE A 17 5.86 -9.79 7.37
N SER A 18 5.98 -10.81 6.52
CA SER A 18 4.93 -11.81 6.32
C SER A 18 4.56 -12.52 7.61
N ARG A 19 5.55 -12.89 8.45
CA ARG A 19 5.30 -13.48 9.76
C ARG A 19 4.50 -12.54 10.66
N ARG A 20 4.94 -11.29 10.77
CA ARG A 20 4.29 -10.28 11.60
C ARG A 20 2.87 -9.96 11.16
N LEU A 21 2.60 -9.96 9.85
CA LEU A 21 1.24 -9.82 9.32
C LEU A 21 0.33 -10.98 9.76
N MET A 22 0.86 -12.20 9.83
CA MET A 22 0.11 -13.38 10.26
C MET A 22 -0.06 -13.49 11.79
N GLU A 23 0.82 -12.84 12.56
CA GLU A 23 0.70 -12.77 14.04
C GLU A 23 -0.47 -11.89 14.49
N ASN A 24 -0.90 -10.93 13.66
CA ASN A 24 -2.10 -10.15 13.92
C ASN A 24 -3.35 -10.94 13.44
N PRO A 25 -4.24 -11.37 14.35
CA PRO A 25 -5.35 -12.27 13.99
C PRO A 25 -6.37 -11.64 13.04
N GLU A 26 -6.62 -10.33 13.16
CA GLU A 26 -7.49 -9.60 12.24
C GLU A 26 -6.87 -9.52 10.84
N THR A 27 -5.57 -9.24 10.76
CA THR A 27 -4.84 -9.18 9.49
C THR A 27 -4.76 -10.55 8.82
N ALA A 28 -4.47 -11.60 9.60
CA ALA A 28 -4.47 -12.98 9.11
C ALA A 28 -5.84 -13.39 8.56
N LYS A 29 -6.93 -13.01 9.24
CA LYS A 29 -8.29 -13.26 8.78
C LYS A 29 -8.60 -12.53 7.47
N LEU A 30 -8.20 -11.26 7.34
CA LEU A 30 -8.35 -10.49 6.10
C LEU A 30 -7.57 -11.13 4.94
N ILE A 31 -6.34 -11.60 5.19
CA ILE A 31 -5.53 -12.30 4.18
C ILE A 31 -6.20 -13.63 3.76
N GLN A 32 -6.77 -14.38 4.70
CA GLN A 32 -7.52 -15.60 4.37
C GLN A 32 -8.76 -15.31 3.53
N GLN A 33 -9.53 -14.27 3.88
CA GLN A 33 -10.70 -13.84 3.10
C GLN A 33 -10.29 -13.39 1.70
N LEU A 34 -9.19 -12.66 1.57
CA LEU A 34 -8.64 -12.23 0.29
C LEU A 34 -8.18 -13.44 -0.55
N GLY A 35 -7.54 -14.43 0.06
CA GLY A 35 -7.18 -15.68 -0.61
C GLY A 35 -8.38 -16.52 -1.07
N GLN A 36 -9.56 -16.31 -0.48
CA GLN A 36 -10.81 -16.95 -0.87
C GLN A 36 -11.62 -16.13 -1.89
N SER A 37 -11.29 -14.85 -2.09
CA SER A 37 -12.08 -13.96 -2.95
C SER A 37 -11.86 -14.18 -4.44
N THR A 38 -10.81 -14.92 -4.81
CA THR A 38 -10.52 -15.30 -6.19
C THR A 38 -9.84 -16.67 -6.24
N THR A 39 -10.03 -17.39 -7.34
CA THR A 39 -9.28 -18.62 -7.66
C THR A 39 -8.06 -18.35 -8.55
N ASP A 40 -7.86 -17.09 -8.99
CA ASP A 40 -6.69 -16.66 -9.78
C ASP A 40 -5.64 -15.99 -8.88
N ALA A 41 -4.47 -16.62 -8.78
CA ALA A 41 -3.33 -16.08 -8.03
C ALA A 41 -2.88 -14.71 -8.55
N ASN A 42 -3.01 -14.42 -9.84
CA ASN A 42 -2.64 -13.11 -10.40
C ASN A 42 -3.64 -12.03 -10.00
N GLU A 43 -4.92 -12.36 -9.87
CA GLU A 43 -5.93 -11.43 -9.36
C GLU A 43 -5.69 -11.11 -7.87
N LEU A 44 -5.34 -12.12 -7.07
CA LEU A 44 -4.94 -11.93 -5.67
C LEU A 44 -3.75 -10.96 -5.54
N VAL A 45 -2.69 -11.19 -6.32
CA VAL A 45 -1.49 -10.34 -6.30
C VAL A 45 -1.81 -8.92 -6.77
N ARG A 46 -2.65 -8.76 -7.80
CA ARG A 46 -3.11 -7.43 -8.25
C ARG A 46 -3.86 -6.69 -7.16
N GLY A 47 -4.77 -7.34 -6.44
CA GLY A 47 -5.51 -6.72 -5.33
C GLY A 47 -4.60 -6.25 -4.20
N LEU A 48 -3.60 -7.07 -3.82
CA LEU A 48 -2.63 -6.67 -2.79
C LEU A 48 -1.71 -5.53 -3.27
N LEU A 49 -1.29 -5.57 -4.53
CA LEU A 49 -0.49 -4.51 -5.14
C LEU A 49 -1.27 -3.19 -5.17
N GLN A 50 -2.55 -3.23 -5.58
CA GLN A 50 -3.45 -2.09 -5.58
C GLN A 50 -3.57 -1.45 -4.18
N ALA A 51 -3.85 -2.27 -3.17
CA ALA A 51 -3.99 -1.80 -1.78
C ALA A 51 -2.69 -1.16 -1.28
N THR A 52 -1.54 -1.77 -1.60
CA THR A 52 -0.22 -1.26 -1.21
C THR A 52 0.09 0.08 -1.86
N ILE A 53 -0.17 0.23 -3.17
CA ILE A 53 0.06 1.50 -3.87
C ILE A 53 -0.85 2.60 -3.32
N ASN A 54 -2.15 2.34 -3.16
CA ASN A 54 -3.09 3.34 -2.63
C ASN A 54 -2.74 3.76 -1.20
N SER A 55 -2.28 2.82 -0.37
CA SER A 55 -1.78 3.12 0.98
C SER A 55 -0.54 4.01 0.94
N GLY A 56 0.43 3.70 0.07
CA GLY A 56 1.62 4.52 -0.14
C GLY A 56 1.30 5.94 -0.58
N LEU A 57 0.45 6.10 -1.60
CA LEU A 57 0.01 7.41 -2.10
C LEU A 57 -0.71 8.24 -1.02
N SER A 58 -1.55 7.58 -0.21
CA SER A 58 -2.24 8.26 0.90
C SER A 58 -1.25 8.77 1.95
N ALA A 59 -0.25 7.94 2.31
CA ALA A 59 0.79 8.30 3.27
C ALA A 59 1.73 9.41 2.73
N GLU A 60 2.07 9.37 1.45
CA GLU A 60 2.83 10.45 0.79
C GLU A 60 2.04 11.77 0.84
N MET A 61 0.72 11.73 0.61
CA MET A 61 -0.12 12.91 0.70
C MET A 61 -0.28 13.42 2.14
N ASP A 62 -0.37 12.53 3.13
CA ASP A 62 -0.36 12.90 4.55
C ASP A 62 0.94 13.63 4.91
N ALA A 63 2.08 13.11 4.45
CA ALA A 63 3.39 13.75 4.66
C ALA A 63 3.53 15.08 3.91
N HIS A 64 2.99 15.18 2.69
CA HIS A 64 3.04 16.41 1.89
C HIS A 64 2.24 17.56 2.52
N LEU A 65 1.05 17.25 3.03
CA LEU A 65 0.16 18.24 3.65
C LEU A 65 0.46 18.46 5.14
N GLY A 66 1.12 17.51 5.79
CA GLY A 66 1.40 17.53 7.22
C GLY A 66 0.20 17.12 8.09
N TYR A 67 -0.86 16.57 7.51
CA TYR A 67 -2.05 16.13 8.24
C TYR A 67 -2.76 14.97 7.54
N ALA A 68 -3.40 14.10 8.35
CA ALA A 68 -4.12 12.94 7.87
C ALA A 68 -5.47 13.30 7.24
N ASN A 69 -5.99 12.45 6.34
CA ASN A 69 -7.35 12.63 5.82
C ASN A 69 -8.38 12.73 6.96
N SER A 70 -9.29 13.70 6.86
CA SER A 70 -10.30 14.04 7.88
C SER A 70 -9.77 14.56 9.23
N ASP A 71 -8.47 14.77 9.40
CA ASP A 71 -7.89 15.33 10.62
C ASP A 71 -7.89 16.87 10.61
N ARG A 72 -8.98 17.46 11.08
CA ARG A 72 -9.15 18.92 11.12
C ARG A 72 -8.19 19.58 12.11
N ALA A 73 -7.94 18.95 13.25
CA ALA A 73 -7.07 19.51 14.29
C ALA A 73 -5.60 19.54 13.81
N ALA A 74 -5.14 18.46 13.18
CA ALA A 74 -3.81 18.44 12.55
C ALA A 74 -3.73 19.43 11.40
N LYS A 75 -4.78 19.59 10.57
CA LYS A 75 -4.80 20.61 9.51
C LYS A 75 -4.64 22.03 10.05
N GLU A 76 -5.41 22.38 11.09
CA GLU A 76 -5.31 23.69 11.74
C GLU A 76 -3.90 23.91 12.31
N THR A 77 -3.33 22.88 12.94
CA THR A 77 -1.96 22.91 13.50
C THR A 77 -0.89 23.05 12.41
N ALA A 78 -1.06 22.37 11.27
CA ALA A 78 -0.15 22.44 10.14
C ALA A 78 -0.15 23.83 9.46
N GLY A 79 -1.18 24.65 9.70
CA GLY A 79 -1.26 26.02 9.20
C GLY A 79 -1.27 26.14 7.67
N GLN A 80 -1.57 25.04 6.96
CA GLN A 80 -1.58 25.02 5.50
C GLN A 80 -2.88 25.57 4.92
N ALA A 81 -2.74 26.41 3.89
CA ALA A 81 -3.86 26.85 3.06
C ALA A 81 -4.35 25.76 2.09
N ASN A 82 -3.50 24.76 1.81
CA ASN A 82 -3.83 23.66 0.92
C ASN A 82 -4.82 22.69 1.56
N SER A 83 -5.66 22.07 0.75
CA SER A 83 -6.68 21.11 1.19
C SER A 83 -6.76 19.94 0.23
N ARG A 84 -6.90 18.72 0.78
CA ARG A 84 -7.26 17.52 0.00
C ARG A 84 -8.53 17.81 -0.81
N ASN A 85 -8.53 17.44 -2.09
CA ASN A 85 -9.62 17.73 -3.02
C ASN A 85 -10.11 16.47 -3.75
N GLY A 86 -10.35 15.41 -2.98
CA GLY A 86 -10.82 14.13 -3.49
C GLY A 86 -9.68 13.26 -4.01
N SER A 87 -9.99 12.42 -4.99
CA SER A 87 -9.03 11.56 -5.68
C SER A 87 -9.49 11.33 -7.12
N TYR A 88 -8.58 10.93 -8.01
CA TYR A 88 -8.92 10.53 -9.36
C TYR A 88 -8.42 9.10 -9.68
N PRO A 89 -9.17 8.32 -10.47
CA PRO A 89 -8.76 6.98 -10.85
C PRO A 89 -7.65 7.01 -11.89
N LYS A 90 -6.72 6.05 -11.80
CA LYS A 90 -5.70 5.81 -12.81
C LYS A 90 -5.43 4.30 -12.93
N THR A 91 -5.32 3.80 -14.14
CA THR A 91 -4.88 2.43 -14.39
C THR A 91 -3.37 2.41 -14.65
N VAL A 92 -2.66 1.50 -14.01
CA VAL A 92 -1.21 1.31 -14.15
C VAL A 92 -0.92 -0.11 -14.59
N ASP A 93 -0.06 -0.26 -15.59
CA ASP A 93 0.40 -1.56 -16.04
C ASP A 93 1.37 -2.17 -15.03
N SER A 94 1.15 -3.44 -14.69
CA SER A 94 2.03 -4.22 -13.82
C SER A 94 2.35 -5.58 -14.43
N ALA A 95 3.35 -6.26 -13.89
CA ALA A 95 3.71 -7.63 -14.29
C ALA A 95 2.56 -8.64 -14.10
N TYR A 96 1.56 -8.32 -13.28
CA TYR A 96 0.42 -9.17 -12.99
C TYR A 96 -0.85 -8.73 -13.74
N GLY A 97 -0.72 -7.77 -14.66
CA GLY A 97 -1.82 -7.14 -15.41
C GLY A 97 -2.11 -5.71 -14.94
N PRO A 98 -3.11 -5.04 -15.54
CA PRO A 98 -3.50 -3.68 -15.17
C PRO A 98 -4.01 -3.61 -13.72
N VAL A 99 -3.73 -2.50 -13.04
CA VAL A 99 -4.15 -2.21 -11.66
C VAL A 99 -4.76 -0.82 -11.58
N ASP A 100 -5.97 -0.72 -11.00
CA ASP A 100 -6.67 0.55 -10.83
C ASP A 100 -6.36 1.18 -9.47
N ILE A 101 -5.74 2.36 -9.48
CA ILE A 101 -5.35 3.10 -8.29
C ILE A 101 -6.15 4.40 -8.15
N SER A 102 -6.22 4.91 -6.92
CA SER A 102 -6.88 6.17 -6.57
C SER A 102 -5.82 7.17 -6.14
N VAL A 103 -5.56 8.17 -6.98
CA VAL A 103 -4.53 9.18 -6.73
C VAL A 103 -5.14 10.35 -5.95
N PRO A 104 -4.64 10.64 -4.73
CA PRO A 104 -5.19 11.67 -3.84
C PRO A 104 -4.79 13.10 -4.21
#